data_AF-A0A8B9MZ78-F1
#
_entry.id   AF-A0A8B9MZ78-F1
#
_cell.length_a   1.000
_cell.length_b   1.000
_cell.length_c   1.000
_cell.angle_alpha   90.00
_cell.angle_beta   90.00
_cell.angle_gamma   90.00
#
_symmetry.space_group_name_H-M   'P 1'
#
loop_
_entity.id
_entity.type
_entity.pdbx_description
1 polymer ?
#
loop_
_entity_poly.entity_id
_entity_poly.type
_entity_poly.pdbx_seq_one_letter_code
_entity_poly.pdbx_strand_id
1 'polypeptide(L)'
;LQSPSYPSNYPDNADCLWQIQVKDNFRIMLTFGSGCQNDYIEIFDGPPNTSPLLGRICSSSHLTYTSSSNFMTVRFHSDSRYSSRGFHAEYQSFPADQTTSKFLFCL
;
A
#
# COMPACT_ATOMS: atom_id res chain seq x y z
N LEU A 1 -3.31 -7.24 -5.44
CA LEU A 1 -3.14 -7.60 -4.02
C LEU A 1 -4.52 -7.70 -3.40
N GLN A 2 -4.75 -8.67 -2.51
CA GLN A 2 -6.03 -8.83 -1.85
C GLN A 2 -5.85 -9.51 -0.49
N SER A 3 -6.79 -9.28 0.43
CA SER A 3 -6.84 -10.01 1.69
C SER A 3 -7.02 -11.51 1.45
N PRO A 4 -6.60 -12.38 2.40
CA PRO A 4 -6.87 -13.81 2.32
C PRO A 4 -8.36 -14.08 2.09
N SER A 5 -8.67 -15.06 1.25
CA SER A 5 -10.03 -15.49 0.93
C SER A 5 -10.92 -14.49 0.18
N TYR A 6 -10.46 -13.29 -0.16
CA TYR A 6 -11.24 -12.31 -0.91
C TYR A 6 -11.85 -12.92 -2.21
N PRO A 7 -13.15 -12.73 -2.50
CA PRO A 7 -14.11 -11.82 -1.86
C PRO A 7 -14.94 -12.46 -0.73
N SER A 8 -14.49 -13.56 -0.13
CA SER A 8 -15.03 -14.07 1.14
C SER A 8 -14.34 -13.41 2.33
N ASN A 9 -14.84 -13.65 3.55
CA ASN A 9 -14.26 -13.06 4.74
C ASN A 9 -12.83 -13.55 4.98
N TYR A 10 -11.94 -12.63 5.39
CA TYR A 10 -10.59 -13.00 5.83
C TYR A 10 -10.60 -13.73 7.18
N PRO A 11 -9.56 -14.54 7.51
CA PRO A 11 -9.42 -15.14 8.83
C PRO A 11 -9.23 -14.10 9.94
N ASP A 12 -9.70 -14.42 11.14
CA ASP A 12 -9.37 -13.66 12.35
C ASP A 12 -7.86 -13.82 12.67
N ASN A 13 -7.25 -12.81 13.28
CA ASN A 13 -5.81 -12.75 13.63
C ASN A 13 -4.86 -12.93 12.43
N ALA A 14 -5.30 -12.58 11.23
CA ALA A 14 -4.43 -12.59 10.06
C ALA A 14 -3.39 -11.48 10.17
N ASP A 15 -2.14 -11.80 9.83
CA ASP A 15 -1.06 -10.82 9.67
C ASP A 15 -0.34 -11.14 8.37
N CYS A 16 -0.69 -10.40 7.31
CA CYS A 16 -0.22 -10.63 5.97
C CYS A 16 0.67 -9.49 5.52
N LEU A 17 1.84 -9.83 4.97
CA LEU A 17 2.82 -8.87 4.48
C LEU A 17 3.09 -9.10 3.00
N TRP A 18 2.91 -8.06 2.19
CA TRP A 18 3.28 -8.06 0.78
C TRP A 18 4.40 -7.06 0.55
N GLN A 19 5.50 -7.53 -0.05
CA GLN A 19 6.61 -6.70 -0.46
C GLN A 19 6.59 -6.57 -1.98
N ILE A 20 6.41 -5.35 -2.46
CA ILE A 20 6.35 -5.02 -3.89
C ILE A 20 7.68 -4.40 -4.25
N GLN A 21 8.45 -5.10 -5.10
CA GLN A 21 9.69 -4.62 -5.69
C GLN A 21 9.49 -4.49 -7.19
N VAL A 22 9.76 -3.31 -7.74
CA VAL A 22 9.74 -3.05 -9.18
C VAL A 22 11.16 -2.77 -9.68
N LYS A 23 11.32 -2.54 -10.99
CA LYS A 23 12.61 -2.22 -11.61
C LYS A 23 13.24 -0.97 -10.96
N ASP A 24 14.56 -0.92 -10.94
CA ASP A 24 15.30 0.30 -10.57
C ASP A 24 14.86 1.50 -11.41
N ASN A 25 14.88 2.68 -10.79
CA ASN A 25 14.39 3.94 -11.36
C ASN A 25 12.88 3.95 -11.70
N PHE A 26 12.09 3.06 -11.11
CA PHE A 26 10.62 3.11 -11.15
C PHE A 26 10.06 3.36 -9.76
N ARG A 27 8.82 3.84 -9.72
CA ARG A 27 8.00 4.01 -8.51
C ARG A 27 6.74 3.17 -8.63
N ILE A 28 6.11 2.94 -7.48
CA ILE A 28 4.91 2.12 -7.32
C ILE A 28 3.76 3.04 -6.98
N MET A 29 2.67 2.95 -7.73
CA MET A 29 1.37 3.53 -7.38
C MET A 29 0.43 2.40 -7.00
N LEU A 30 -0.08 2.40 -5.77
CA LEU A 30 -0.99 1.41 -5.23
C LEU A 30 -2.37 2.03 -5.02
N THR A 31 -3.39 1.46 -5.65
CA THR A 31 -4.78 1.94 -5.59
C THR A 31 -5.67 0.88 -4.94
N PHE A 32 -6.36 1.24 -3.88
CA PHE A 32 -7.34 0.39 -3.20
C PHE A 32 -8.72 0.57 -3.84
N GLY A 33 -9.33 -0.55 -4.26
CA GLY A 33 -10.72 -0.57 -4.73
C GLY A 33 -11.71 -0.91 -3.61
N SER A 34 -11.25 -1.55 -2.54
CA SER A 34 -12.00 -1.72 -1.28
C SER A 34 -11.04 -1.75 -0.10
N GLY A 35 -11.54 -1.49 1.12
CA GLY A 35 -10.77 -1.59 2.37
C GLY A 35 -11.42 -2.51 3.40
N CYS A 36 -11.00 -2.40 4.65
CA CYS A 36 -11.55 -3.16 5.77
C CYS A 36 -12.64 -2.38 6.54
N GLN A 37 -13.20 -3.00 7.60
CA GLN A 37 -14.16 -2.35 8.53
C GLN A 37 -13.61 -2.09 9.94
N ASN A 38 -13.01 -3.09 10.59
CA ASN A 38 -12.55 -2.99 11.99
C ASN A 38 -11.03 -3.18 12.16
N ASP A 39 -10.37 -3.59 11.08
CA ASP A 39 -8.98 -4.00 11.05
C ASP A 39 -8.10 -2.88 10.52
N TYR A 40 -6.88 -3.16 10.05
CA TYR A 40 -6.12 -2.12 9.37
C TYR A 40 -5.18 -2.65 8.30
N ILE A 41 -4.90 -1.75 7.35
CA ILE A 41 -3.89 -1.94 6.32
C ILE A 41 -2.85 -0.83 6.48
N GLU A 42 -1.59 -1.19 6.63
CA GLU A 42 -0.46 -0.27 6.66
C GLU A 42 0.28 -0.30 5.33
N ILE A 43 0.67 0.88 4.85
CA ILE A 43 1.44 1.06 3.62
C ILE A 43 2.75 1.74 3.99
N PHE A 44 3.87 1.08 3.75
CA PHE A 44 5.22 1.59 4.03
C PHE A 44 5.97 1.91 2.74
N ASP A 45 6.71 3.01 2.74
CA ASP A 45 7.55 3.47 1.63
C ASP A 45 8.92 2.76 1.57
N GLY A 46 8.91 1.44 1.72
CA GLY A 46 10.13 0.65 1.90
C GLY A 46 9.91 -0.57 2.81
N PRO A 47 10.98 -1.20 3.33
CA PRO A 47 10.88 -2.26 4.33
C PRO A 47 10.19 -1.79 5.63
N PRO A 48 9.39 -2.65 6.28
CA PRO A 48 8.70 -2.30 7.51
C PRO A 48 9.71 -1.98 8.63
N ASN A 49 9.37 -1.04 9.52
CA ASN A 49 10.17 -0.52 10.65
C ASN A 49 11.35 0.42 10.30
N THR A 50 11.89 0.34 9.08
CA THR A 50 13.01 1.20 8.65
C THR A 50 12.58 2.31 7.70
N SER A 51 11.36 2.23 7.17
CA SER A 51 10.86 3.15 6.16
C SER A 51 9.59 3.88 6.61
N PRO A 52 9.33 5.09 6.07
CA PRO A 52 8.16 5.88 6.44
C PRO A 52 6.83 5.14 6.23
N LEU A 53 5.89 5.33 7.14
CA LEU A 53 4.50 4.92 6.96
C LEU A 53 3.80 5.96 6.05
N LEU A 54 3.36 5.52 4.86
CA LEU A 54 2.59 6.35 3.93
C LEU A 54 1.14 6.49 4.39
N GLY A 55 0.60 5.46 5.05
CA GLY A 55 -0.74 5.51 5.61
C GLY A 55 -1.13 4.24 6.35
N ARG A 56 -2.09 4.40 7.26
CA ARG A 56 -2.87 3.31 7.85
C ARG A 56 -4.33 3.54 7.50
N ILE A 57 -4.96 2.57 6.85
CA ILE A 57 -6.33 2.70 6.34
C ILE A 57 -7.23 1.57 6.84
N CYS A 58 -8.49 1.92 7.03
CA CYS A 58 -9.59 0.98 7.11
C CYS A 58 -10.87 1.65 6.62
N SER A 59 -10.90 1.96 5.34
CA SER A 59 -12.03 2.64 4.71
C SER A 59 -12.32 2.00 3.36
N SER A 60 -13.60 1.91 2.99
CA SER A 60 -14.05 1.50 1.67
C SER A 60 -13.86 2.56 0.58
N SER A 61 -13.31 3.73 0.93
CA SER A 61 -12.99 4.78 -0.05
C SER A 61 -11.87 4.35 -0.99
N HIS A 62 -11.93 4.80 -2.25
CA HIS A 62 -10.82 4.69 -3.18
C HIS A 62 -9.65 5.56 -2.68
N LEU A 63 -8.52 4.93 -2.39
CA LEU A 63 -7.30 5.58 -1.90
C LEU A 63 -6.10 5.14 -2.74
N THR A 64 -5.21 6.09 -3.04
CA THR A 64 -4.00 5.85 -3.82
C THR A 64 -2.77 6.29 -3.03
N TYR A 65 -1.74 5.45 -3.03
CA TYR A 65 -0.45 5.70 -2.40
C TYR A 65 0.68 5.54 -3.42
N THR A 66 1.67 6.41 -3.37
CA THR A 66 2.82 6.39 -4.29
C THR A 66 4.11 6.27 -3.49
N SER A 67 4.97 5.32 -3.87
CA SER A 67 6.29 5.16 -3.25
C SER A 67 7.28 6.22 -3.74
N SER A 68 8.26 6.56 -2.92
CA SER A 68 9.43 7.36 -3.31
C SER A 68 10.49 6.53 -4.03
N SER A 69 10.52 5.22 -3.77
CA SER A 69 11.49 4.25 -4.31
C SER A 69 10.84 3.16 -5.16
N ASN A 70 11.64 2.19 -5.62
CA ASN A 70 11.17 1.00 -6.30
C ASN A 70 10.67 -0.11 -5.35
N PHE A 71 10.52 0.18 -4.06
CA PHE A 71 10.02 -0.76 -3.06
C PHE A 71 8.88 -0.18 -2.22
N MET A 72 7.83 -0.98 -2.00
CA MET A 72 6.69 -0.65 -1.15
C MET A 72 6.28 -1.90 -0.36
N THR A 73 5.96 -1.74 0.91
CA THR A 73 5.39 -2.84 1.73
C THR A 73 3.95 -2.54 2.09
N VAL A 74 3.07 -3.53 1.97
CA VAL A 74 1.69 -3.48 2.44
C VAL A 74 1.52 -4.54 3.52
N ARG A 75 0.98 -4.16 4.69
CA ARG A 75 0.66 -5.07 5.79
C ARG A 75 -0.83 -5.02 6.08
N PHE A 76 -1.49 -6.17 6.13
CA PHE A 76 -2.85 -6.28 6.63
C PHE A 76 -2.83 -7.01 7.96
N HIS A 77 -3.52 -6.47 8.96
CA HIS A 77 -3.68 -7.09 10.26
C HIS A 77 -5.14 -7.11 10.66
N SER A 78 -5.68 -8.29 10.98
CA SER A 78 -7.01 -8.44 11.57
C SER A 78 -6.97 -8.82 13.04
N ASP A 79 -7.99 -8.40 13.79
CA ASP A 79 -8.17 -8.75 15.20
C ASP A 79 -8.83 -10.13 15.37
N SER A 80 -9.10 -10.53 16.61
CA SER A 80 -9.64 -11.85 16.97
C SER A 80 -11.14 -12.06 16.68
N ARG A 81 -11.85 -11.04 16.18
CA ARG A 81 -13.30 -11.04 15.95
C ARG A 81 -13.66 -10.19 14.72
N TYR A 82 -14.91 -10.31 14.27
CA TYR A 82 -15.52 -9.42 13.27
C TYR A 82 -14.79 -9.36 11.92
N SER A 83 -14.43 -10.51 11.36
CA SER A 83 -13.97 -10.56 9.97
C SER A 83 -15.00 -10.03 8.97
N SER A 84 -14.50 -9.42 7.91
CA SER A 84 -15.28 -8.84 6.83
C SER A 84 -14.73 -9.25 5.48
N ARG A 85 -15.33 -8.78 4.39
CA ARG A 85 -14.94 -9.13 3.01
C ARG A 85 -13.47 -8.81 2.69
N GLY A 86 -12.90 -7.84 3.39
CA GLY A 86 -11.53 -7.40 3.20
C GLY A 86 -11.31 -6.52 1.99
N PHE A 87 -10.06 -6.48 1.55
CA PHE A 87 -9.58 -5.50 0.60
C PHE A 87 -9.11 -6.14 -0.71
N HIS A 88 -9.17 -5.35 -1.76
CA HIS A 88 -8.39 -5.57 -2.97
C HIS A 88 -7.74 -4.26 -3.39
N ALA A 89 -6.55 -4.37 -3.95
CA ALA A 89 -5.76 -3.25 -4.43
C ALA A 89 -4.98 -3.66 -5.68
N GLU A 90 -4.81 -2.72 -6.59
CA GLU A 90 -4.01 -2.88 -7.79
C GLU A 90 -2.79 -1.96 -7.70
N TYR A 91 -1.66 -2.42 -8.21
CA TYR A 91 -0.47 -1.58 -8.29
C TYR A 91 -0.01 -1.44 -9.73
N GLN A 92 0.56 -0.29 -10.02
CA GLN A 92 1.20 0.03 -11.29
C GLN A 92 2.60 0.56 -11.02
N SER A 93 3.54 0.25 -11.92
CA SER A 93 4.88 0.81 -11.88
C SER A 93 5.04 1.85 -12.97
N PHE A 94 5.69 2.97 -12.66
CA PHE A 94 6.00 4.03 -13.63
C PHE A 94 7.44 4.51 -13.44
N PRO A 95 8.12 4.99 -14.49
CA PRO A 95 9.46 5.56 -14.34
C PRO A 95 9.48 6.68 -13.31
N ALA A 96 10.43 6.66 -12.38
CA ALA A 96 10.71 7.80 -11.53
C ALA A 96 11.20 8.94 -12.43
N ASP A 97 10.56 10.10 -12.37
CA ASP A 97 10.94 11.25 -13.20
C ASP A 97 12.45 11.50 -13.08
N GLN A 98 13.18 11.27 -14.17
CA GLN A 98 14.59 11.59 -14.30
C GLN A 98 14.80 13.10 -14.55
N THR A 99 13.75 13.92 -14.47
CA THR A 99 13.81 15.33 -14.92
C THR A 99 12.77 16.21 -14.24
N THR A 100 13.09 16.69 -13.03
CA THR A 100 12.70 18.04 -12.65
C THR A 100 13.81 18.64 -11.81
N SER A 101 14.93 18.93 -12.47
CA SER A 101 15.77 20.04 -12.02
C SER A 101 14.92 21.30 -12.13
N LYS A 102 14.13 21.59 -11.09
CA LYS A 102 13.57 22.92 -10.87
C LYS A 102 14.75 23.83 -10.55
N PHE A 103 15.37 24.37 -11.60
CA PHE A 103 16.22 25.53 -11.45
C PHE A 103 15.30 26.71 -11.14
N LEU A 104 15.10 26.99 -9.85
CA LEU A 104 14.64 28.30 -9.42
C LEU A 104 15.83 29.25 -9.53
N PHE A 105 15.89 30.02 -10.61
CA PHE A 105 16.67 31.26 -10.61
C PHE A 105 15.78 32.34 -9.98
N CYS A 106 16.15 32.80 -8.78
CA CYS A 106 15.72 34.12 -8.31
C CYS A 106 16.61 35.14 -9.05
N LEU A 107 16.00 36.04 -9.82
CA LEU A 107 16.63 37.29 -10.29
C LEU A 107 16.15 38.43 -9.40
#